data_AF-A0A9D5ZMT2-F1
#
_entry.id   AF-A0A9D5ZMT2-F1
#
_cell.length_a   1.000
_cell.length_b   1.000
_cell.length_c   1.000
_cell.angle_alpha   90.00
_cell.angle_beta   90.00
_cell.angle_gamma   90.00
#
_symmetry.space_group_name_H-M   'P 1'
#
loop_
_entity.id
_entity.type
_entity.pdbx_description
1 polymer ?
#
loop_
_entity_poly.entity_id
_entity_poly.type
_entity_poly.pdbx_seq_one_letter_code
_entity_poly.pdbx_strand_id
1 'polypeptide(L)'
;MSFLNDYPAFAGFLKFAILATLGEIIARLVTTGRLTLRGIHLGERALAWGFIGYVLSFVIPIYSAGIDKLAALDRLILLPMAPELSLAFWKSFWMNALFGLPLMIFHRVTDTFIDNRAFLRLGGWPFSQTLIAVDWKNICRKVAPTLVWFWLPAHTITFMLSPEYRVFMAALLSICLGMILALMKPRSN
;
A
#
# COMPACT_ATOMS: atom_id res chain seq x y z
N MET A 1 -23.97 -16.16 -6.32
CA MET A 1 -22.66 -15.53 -6.58
C MET A 1 -22.62 -14.27 -5.73
N SER A 2 -21.59 -14.09 -4.89
CA SER A 2 -21.57 -13.04 -3.87
C SER A 2 -21.54 -11.65 -4.51
N PHE A 3 -22.34 -10.71 -4.00
CA PHE A 3 -22.41 -9.30 -4.40
C PHE A 3 -21.03 -8.63 -4.59
N LEU A 4 -19.99 -9.10 -3.89
CA LEU A 4 -18.62 -8.58 -3.98
C LEU A 4 -17.89 -8.95 -5.29
N ASN A 5 -18.32 -9.98 -6.00
CA ASN A 5 -17.71 -10.37 -7.29
C ASN A 5 -18.13 -9.42 -8.42
N ASP A 6 -19.32 -8.81 -8.30
CA ASP A 6 -19.85 -7.86 -9.28
C ASP A 6 -19.24 -6.46 -9.12
N TYR A 7 -18.65 -6.17 -7.95
CA TYR A 7 -18.03 -4.87 -7.62
C TYR A 7 -16.59 -5.05 -7.09
N PRO A 8 -15.62 -5.42 -7.95
CA PRO A 8 -14.24 -5.74 -7.52
C PRO A 8 -13.50 -4.56 -6.87
N ALA A 9 -13.81 -3.32 -7.28
CA ALA A 9 -13.23 -2.13 -6.67
C ALA A 9 -13.76 -1.89 -5.25
N PHE A 10 -15.07 -2.09 -5.04
CA PHE A 10 -15.68 -2.00 -3.71
C PHE A 10 -15.24 -3.16 -2.79
N ALA A 11 -15.07 -4.36 -3.35
CA ALA A 11 -14.46 -5.47 -2.62
C ALA A 11 -13.02 -5.15 -2.21
N GLY A 12 -12.22 -4.52 -3.08
CA GLY A 12 -10.89 -4.02 -2.76
C GLY A 12 -10.90 -2.98 -1.63
N PHE A 13 -11.85 -2.04 -1.67
CA PHE A 13 -12.09 -1.08 -0.60
C PHE A 13 -12.31 -1.79 0.74
N LEU A 14 -13.27 -2.71 0.80
CA LEU A 14 -13.62 -3.38 2.05
C LEU A 14 -12.47 -4.24 2.60
N LYS A 15 -11.77 -4.96 1.71
CA LYS A 15 -10.61 -5.78 2.08
C LYS A 15 -9.51 -4.94 2.73
N PHE A 16 -9.13 -3.82 2.11
CA PHE A 16 -8.09 -2.96 2.67
C PHE A 16 -8.55 -2.21 3.92
N ALA A 17 -9.77 -1.67 3.93
CA ALA A 17 -10.32 -0.97 5.09
C ALA A 17 -10.29 -1.84 6.35
N ILE A 18 -10.55 -3.14 6.23
CA ILE A 18 -10.50 -4.08 7.34
C ILE A 18 -9.07 -4.53 7.61
N LEU A 19 -8.39 -5.13 6.63
CA LEU A 19 -7.11 -5.82 6.84
C LEU A 19 -5.97 -4.86 7.20
N ALA A 20 -5.86 -3.72 6.52
CA ALA A 20 -4.79 -2.77 6.78
C ALA A 20 -4.98 -2.07 8.14
N THR A 21 -6.23 -1.76 8.51
CA THR A 21 -6.56 -1.23 9.84
C THR A 21 -6.23 -2.23 10.94
N LEU A 22 -6.53 -3.52 10.74
CA LEU A 22 -6.10 -4.58 11.66
C LEU A 22 -4.58 -4.66 11.75
N GLY A 23 -3.88 -4.57 10.62
CA GLY A 23 -2.41 -4.51 10.58
C GLY A 23 -1.85 -3.37 11.42
N GLU A 24 -2.47 -2.18 11.36
CA GLU A 24 -2.04 -1.04 12.16
C GLU A 24 -2.28 -1.25 13.66
N ILE A 25 -3.42 -1.84 14.05
CA ILE A 25 -3.71 -2.19 15.45
C ILE A 25 -2.67 -3.19 15.96
N ILE A 26 -2.37 -4.24 15.19
CA ILE A 26 -1.38 -5.27 15.54
C ILE A 26 0.02 -4.66 15.66
N ALA A 27 0.43 -3.83 14.70
CA ALA A 27 1.74 -3.17 14.74
C ALA A 27 1.90 -2.30 16.00
N ARG A 28 0.84 -1.61 16.44
CA ARG A 28 0.83 -0.86 17.70
C ARG A 28 0.88 -1.75 18.93
N LEU A 29 0.14 -2.85 18.93
CA LEU A 29 0.19 -3.83 20.02
C LEU A 29 1.61 -4.39 20.19
N VAL A 30 2.27 -4.75 19.08
CA VAL A 30 3.65 -5.27 19.09
C VAL A 30 4.65 -4.21 19.56
N THR A 31 4.50 -2.95 19.14
CA THR A 31 5.45 -1.88 19.51
C THR A 31 5.28 -1.35 20.92
N THR A 32 4.04 -1.25 21.42
CA THR A 32 3.73 -0.62 22.73
C THR A 32 3.44 -1.62 23.84
N GLY A 33 3.19 -2.89 23.50
CA GLY A 33 2.77 -3.93 24.44
C GLY A 33 1.37 -3.73 25.03
N ARG A 34 0.61 -2.73 24.60
CA ARG A 34 -0.75 -2.43 25.09
C ARG A 34 -1.68 -2.11 23.93
N LEU A 35 -2.93 -2.55 24.03
CA LEU A 35 -3.97 -2.22 23.07
C LEU A 35 -4.56 -0.84 23.38
N THR A 36 -3.88 0.24 23.00
CA THR A 36 -4.37 1.62 23.22
C THR A 36 -5.02 2.17 21.96
N LEU A 37 -6.35 2.12 21.88
CA LEU A 37 -7.11 2.63 20.73
C LEU A 37 -7.37 4.15 20.78
N ARG A 38 -7.00 4.82 21.87
CA ARG A 38 -7.16 6.27 22.01
C ARG A 38 -6.20 7.02 21.08
N GLY A 39 -6.74 7.94 20.28
CA GLY A 39 -5.97 8.81 19.40
C GLY A 39 -5.53 8.17 18.07
N ILE A 40 -6.03 6.97 17.73
CA ILE A 40 -5.68 6.28 16.47
C ILE A 40 -6.55 6.73 15.31
N HIS A 41 -7.75 7.27 15.57
CA HIS A 41 -8.67 7.69 14.51
C HIS A 41 -9.02 6.53 13.55
N LEU A 42 -9.33 5.36 14.11
CA LEU A 42 -9.52 4.11 13.35
C LEU A 42 -10.52 4.22 12.20
N GLY A 43 -11.61 4.97 12.36
CA GLY A 43 -12.59 5.16 11.28
C GLY A 43 -12.00 5.92 10.08
N GLU A 44 -11.31 7.03 10.33
CA GLU A 44 -10.68 7.85 9.29
C GLU A 44 -9.56 7.05 8.59
N ARG A 45 -8.78 6.28 9.36
CA ARG A 45 -7.74 5.39 8.81
C ARG A 45 -8.31 4.25 7.98
N ALA A 46 -9.40 3.62 8.43
CA ALA A 46 -10.07 2.58 7.66
C ALA A 46 -10.62 3.11 6.32
N LEU A 47 -11.14 4.35 6.30
CA LEU A 47 -11.56 5.00 5.05
C LEU A 47 -10.37 5.29 4.12
N ALA A 48 -9.25 5.80 4.66
CA ALA A 48 -8.04 6.05 3.88
C ALA A 48 -7.48 4.75 3.27
N TRP A 49 -7.40 3.68 4.06
CA TRP A 49 -6.99 2.36 3.57
C TRP A 49 -7.97 1.79 2.55
N GLY A 50 -9.27 1.93 2.80
CA GLY A 50 -10.29 1.52 1.85
C GLY A 50 -10.14 2.23 0.51
N PHE A 51 -9.90 3.54 0.51
CA PHE A 51 -9.65 4.28 -0.72
C PHE A 51 -8.41 3.78 -1.46
N ILE A 52 -7.32 3.48 -0.74
CA ILE A 52 -6.12 2.86 -1.34
C ILE A 52 -6.47 1.51 -1.97
N GLY A 53 -7.23 0.66 -1.28
CA GLY A 53 -7.69 -0.63 -1.81
C GLY A 53 -8.55 -0.50 -3.05
N TYR A 54 -9.44 0.48 -3.07
CA TYR A 54 -10.26 0.82 -4.25
C TYR A 54 -9.38 1.17 -5.44
N VAL A 55 -8.40 2.07 -5.27
CA VAL A 55 -7.48 2.48 -6.32
C VAL A 55 -6.62 1.30 -6.80
N LEU A 56 -6.12 0.47 -5.88
CA LEU A 56 -5.30 -0.70 -6.21
C LEU A 56 -6.04 -1.75 -7.03
N SER A 57 -7.37 -1.87 -6.87
CA SER A 57 -8.20 -2.72 -7.74
C SER A 57 -8.17 -2.30 -9.21
N PHE A 58 -7.81 -1.06 -9.54
CA PHE A 58 -7.60 -0.62 -10.93
C PHE A 58 -6.13 -0.70 -11.33
N VAL A 59 -5.25 -0.23 -10.45
CA VAL A 59 -3.81 -0.13 -10.71
C VAL A 59 -3.19 -1.49 -11.02
N ILE A 60 -3.47 -2.52 -10.20
CA ILE A 60 -2.88 -3.85 -10.37
C ILE A 60 -3.23 -4.43 -11.77
N PRO A 61 -4.50 -4.43 -12.22
CA PRO A 61 -4.85 -4.83 -13.58
C PRO A 61 -4.21 -3.97 -14.68
N ILE A 62 -4.18 -2.64 -14.51
CA ILE A 62 -3.60 -1.71 -15.50
C ILE A 62 -2.13 -2.07 -15.77
N TYR A 63 -1.32 -2.21 -14.72
CA TYR A 63 0.09 -2.56 -14.86
C TYR A 63 0.26 -4.00 -15.37
N SER A 64 -0.56 -4.96 -14.91
CA SER A 64 -0.50 -6.32 -15.45
C SER A 64 -0.73 -6.33 -16.95
N ALA A 65 -1.86 -5.78 -17.41
CA ALA A 65 -2.25 -5.77 -18.81
C ALA A 65 -1.27 -4.97 -19.68
N GLY A 66 -0.77 -3.84 -19.18
CA GLY A 66 0.21 -3.01 -19.87
C GLY A 66 1.52 -3.76 -20.15
N ILE A 67 2.07 -4.45 -19.15
CA ILE A 67 3.30 -5.24 -19.33
C ILE A 67 3.06 -6.48 -20.19
N ASP A 68 1.93 -7.17 -20.00
CA ASP A 68 1.54 -8.31 -20.86
C ASP A 68 1.44 -7.88 -22.34
N LYS A 69 0.90 -6.68 -22.60
CA LYS A 69 0.83 -6.12 -23.95
C LYS A 69 2.20 -5.77 -24.53
N LEU A 70 3.11 -5.19 -23.72
CA LEU A 70 4.47 -4.88 -24.17
C LEU A 70 5.26 -6.15 -24.50
N ALA A 71 5.10 -7.20 -23.70
CA ALA A 71 5.71 -8.50 -23.96
C ALA A 71 5.18 -9.11 -25.26
N ALA A 72 3.87 -9.07 -25.50
CA ALA A 72 3.26 -9.57 -26.73
C ALA A 72 3.64 -8.77 -27.99
N LEU A 73 4.20 -7.57 -27.84
CA LEU A 73 4.72 -6.74 -28.92
C LEU A 73 6.25 -6.87 -29.09
N ASP A 74 6.89 -7.81 -28.39
CA ASP A 74 8.35 -8.01 -28.34
C ASP A 74 9.10 -6.74 -27.91
N ARG A 75 8.45 -5.86 -27.12
CA ARG A 75 9.03 -4.62 -26.60
C ARG A 75 9.61 -4.77 -25.20
N LEU A 76 9.60 -5.98 -24.66
CA LEU A 76 10.08 -6.28 -23.31
C LEU A 76 11.20 -7.30 -23.38
N ILE A 77 12.34 -6.96 -22.77
CA ILE A 77 13.46 -7.89 -22.65
C ILE A 77 13.18 -8.81 -21.48
N LEU A 78 13.03 -10.11 -21.75
CA LEU A 78 12.94 -11.10 -20.68
C LEU A 78 14.29 -11.25 -19.99
N LEU A 79 14.26 -11.24 -18.66
CA LEU A 79 15.41 -11.47 -17.82
C LEU A 79 15.80 -12.95 -17.84
N PRO A 80 17.06 -13.32 -17.52
CA PRO A 80 17.53 -14.71 -17.50
C PRO A 80 16.94 -15.49 -16.31
N MET A 81 15.64 -15.76 -16.37
CA MET A 81 14.83 -16.46 -15.39
C MET A 81 13.61 -17.08 -16.10
N ALA A 82 12.75 -17.78 -15.36
CA ALA A 82 11.50 -18.30 -15.92
C ALA A 82 10.67 -17.15 -16.56
N PRO A 83 10.08 -17.33 -17.76
CA PRO A 83 9.35 -16.28 -18.45
C PRO A 83 8.25 -15.64 -17.59
N GLU A 84 7.51 -16.44 -16.83
CA GLU A 84 6.45 -15.99 -15.93
C GLU A 84 7.00 -15.13 -14.80
N LEU A 85 8.16 -15.52 -14.24
CA LEU A 85 8.85 -14.76 -13.20
C LEU A 85 9.41 -13.45 -13.75
N SER A 86 9.98 -13.46 -14.96
CA SER A 86 10.45 -12.24 -15.62
C SER A 86 9.31 -11.27 -15.89
N LEU A 87 8.15 -11.76 -16.34
CA LEU A 87 6.97 -10.92 -16.55
C LEU A 87 6.44 -10.35 -15.24
N ALA A 88 6.35 -11.18 -14.20
CA ALA A 88 5.93 -10.74 -12.87
C ALA A 88 6.88 -9.68 -12.29
N PHE A 89 8.19 -9.84 -12.50
CA PHE A 89 9.19 -8.84 -12.14
C PHE A 89 8.94 -7.52 -12.86
N TRP A 90 8.72 -7.53 -14.18
CA TRP A 90 8.48 -6.30 -14.93
C TRP A 90 7.19 -5.59 -14.52
N LYS A 91 6.12 -6.34 -14.23
CA LYS A 91 4.87 -5.81 -13.66
C LYS A 91 5.14 -5.10 -12.34
N SER A 92 5.89 -5.76 -11.46
CA SER A 92 6.30 -5.21 -10.17
C SER A 92 7.17 -3.96 -10.32
N PHE A 93 8.18 -4.02 -11.19
CA PHE A 93 9.13 -2.93 -11.42
C PHE A 93 8.42 -1.67 -11.86
N TRP A 94 7.61 -1.73 -12.93
CA TRP A 94 6.94 -0.56 -13.47
C TRP A 94 5.87 -0.01 -12.52
N MET A 95 5.13 -0.90 -11.83
CA MET A 95 4.17 -0.45 -10.82
C MET A 95 4.87 0.26 -9.66
N ASN A 96 5.96 -0.27 -9.14
CA ASN A 96 6.68 0.36 -8.03
C ASN A 96 7.39 1.66 -8.46
N ALA A 97 7.99 1.68 -9.65
CA ALA A 97 8.72 2.83 -10.17
C ALA A 97 7.81 4.03 -10.45
N LEU A 98 6.63 3.79 -11.02
CA LEU A 98 5.72 4.86 -11.46
C LEU A 98 4.60 5.14 -10.47
N PHE A 99 4.08 4.13 -9.78
CA PHE A 99 2.94 4.27 -8.88
C PHE A 99 3.30 4.13 -7.40
N GLY A 100 4.34 3.36 -7.06
CA GLY A 100 4.73 3.11 -5.67
C GLY A 100 5.04 4.40 -4.90
N LEU A 101 5.88 5.29 -5.44
CA LEU A 101 6.22 6.54 -4.75
C LEU A 101 5.02 7.50 -4.62
N PRO A 102 4.23 7.78 -5.67
CA PRO A 102 3.00 8.55 -5.54
C PRO A 102 2.03 8.00 -4.50
N LEU A 103 1.84 6.67 -4.46
CA LEU A 103 0.97 6.03 -3.46
C LEU A 103 1.49 6.26 -2.03
N MET A 104 2.79 6.08 -1.80
CA MET A 104 3.38 6.26 -0.48
C MET A 104 3.33 7.72 -0.01
N ILE A 105 3.51 8.69 -0.93
CA ILE A 105 3.32 10.11 -0.64
C ILE A 105 1.85 10.37 -0.27
N PHE A 106 0.91 9.90 -1.09
CA PHE A 106 -0.53 10.05 -0.82
C PHE A 106 -0.91 9.48 0.56
N HIS A 107 -0.46 8.26 0.85
CA HIS A 107 -0.68 7.62 2.14
C HIS A 107 -0.12 8.46 3.30
N ARG A 108 1.12 8.95 3.17
CA ARG A 108 1.76 9.75 4.24
C ARG A 108 1.11 11.13 4.44
N VAL A 109 0.66 11.77 3.37
CA VAL A 109 -0.10 13.01 3.42
C VAL A 109 -1.44 12.77 4.13
N THR A 110 -2.14 11.68 3.77
CA THR A 110 -3.42 11.32 4.37
C THR A 110 -3.26 10.96 5.86
N ASP A 111 -2.24 10.21 6.24
CA ASP A 111 -1.89 9.95 7.64
C ASP A 111 -1.66 11.25 8.42
N THR A 112 -0.83 12.14 7.87
CA THR A 112 -0.50 13.43 8.50
C THR A 112 -1.74 14.32 8.65
N PHE A 113 -2.65 14.26 7.67
CA PHE A 113 -3.93 14.96 7.73
C PHE A 113 -4.82 14.44 8.87
N ILE A 114 -4.96 13.12 8.98
CA ILE A 114 -5.74 12.46 10.04
C ILE A 114 -5.17 12.80 11.42
N ASP A 115 -3.85 12.63 11.59
CA ASP A 115 -3.18 12.83 12.88
C ASP A 115 -3.27 14.29 13.37
N ASN A 116 -3.24 15.26 12.45
CA ASN A 116 -3.30 16.69 12.80
C ASN A 116 -4.72 17.24 13.04
N ARG A 117 -5.76 16.39 13.01
CA ARG A 117 -7.19 16.77 13.16
C ARG A 117 -7.70 17.81 12.17
N ALA A 118 -7.10 17.84 10.99
CA ALA A 118 -7.41 18.80 9.95
C ALA A 118 -8.90 18.71 9.52
N PHE A 119 -9.51 17.53 9.57
CA PHE A 119 -10.92 17.31 9.21
C PHE A 119 -11.93 17.88 10.21
N LEU A 120 -11.71 17.72 11.52
CA LEU A 120 -12.69 18.07 12.56
C LEU A 120 -12.49 19.47 13.17
N ARG A 121 -11.30 20.06 13.11
CA ARG A 121 -11.00 21.34 13.76
C ARG A 121 -11.19 22.58 12.87
N LEU A 122 -11.16 22.43 11.55
CA LEU A 122 -10.93 23.57 10.65
C LEU A 122 -12.04 23.84 9.62
N GLY A 123 -13.15 23.09 9.64
CA GLY A 123 -14.25 23.33 8.70
C GLY A 123 -13.87 23.18 7.22
N GLY A 124 -12.74 22.53 6.93
CA GLY A 124 -12.16 22.36 5.59
C GLY A 124 -10.78 21.68 5.65
N TRP A 125 -10.24 21.25 4.51
CA TRP A 125 -8.93 20.60 4.43
C TRP A 125 -7.80 21.66 4.39
N PRO A 126 -6.99 21.85 5.45
CA PRO A 126 -5.77 22.69 5.43
C PRO A 126 -4.62 22.03 4.64
N PHE A 127 -4.84 21.75 3.36
CA PHE A 127 -3.95 20.95 2.51
C PHE A 127 -2.50 21.45 2.53
N SER A 128 -2.30 22.77 2.41
CA SER A 128 -0.95 23.37 2.47
C SER A 128 -0.24 23.10 3.79
N GLN A 129 -0.95 23.16 4.92
CA GLN A 129 -0.34 22.92 6.23
C GLN A 129 -0.01 21.44 6.42
N THR A 130 -0.88 20.55 5.92
CA THR A 130 -0.58 19.11 5.89
C THR A 130 0.69 18.83 5.11
N LEU A 131 0.85 19.39 3.90
CA LEU A 131 2.05 19.18 3.09
C LEU A 131 3.32 19.68 3.76
N ILE A 132 3.25 20.80 4.46
CA ILE A 132 4.39 21.34 5.24
C ILE A 132 4.73 20.42 6.42
N ALA A 133 3.72 19.83 7.07
CA ALA A 133 3.89 18.96 8.23
C ALA A 133 4.39 17.54 7.88
N VAL A 134 4.35 17.13 6.61
CA VAL A 134 4.86 15.83 6.18
C VAL A 134 6.37 15.75 6.40
N ASP A 135 6.82 14.66 7.04
CA ASP A 135 8.24 14.35 7.19
C ASP A 135 8.84 13.83 5.87
N TRP A 136 9.17 14.75 4.97
CA TRP A 136 9.78 14.47 3.66
C TRP A 136 11.13 13.75 3.78
N LYS A 137 11.89 14.04 4.86
CA LYS A 137 13.17 13.39 5.13
C LYS A 137 12.97 11.91 5.42
N ASN A 138 11.93 11.54 6.17
CA ASN A 138 11.56 10.14 6.41
C ASN A 138 11.11 9.45 5.11
N ILE A 139 10.33 10.13 4.27
CA ILE A 139 9.93 9.59 2.96
C ILE A 139 11.18 9.23 2.14
N CYS A 140 12.11 10.17 1.96
CA CYS A 140 13.30 9.93 1.16
C CYS A 140 14.25 8.89 1.77
N ARG A 141 14.43 8.88 3.10
CA ARG A 141 15.44 8.01 3.75
C ARG A 141 14.95 6.62 4.11
N LYS A 142 13.65 6.45 4.36
CA LYS A 142 13.09 5.20 4.86
C LYS A 142 12.05 4.62 3.92
N VAL A 143 11.10 5.44 3.46
CA VAL A 143 9.96 4.96 2.67
C VAL A 143 10.34 4.63 1.24
N ALA A 144 10.99 5.54 0.52
CA ALA A 144 11.37 5.33 -0.87
C ALA A 144 12.28 4.09 -1.07
N PRO A 145 13.28 3.82 -0.20
CA PRO A 145 14.03 2.57 -0.27
C PRO A 145 13.18 1.31 -0.16
N THR A 146 12.09 1.32 0.63
CA THR A 146 11.21 0.15 0.77
C THR A 146 10.55 -0.25 -0.55
N LEU A 147 10.36 0.69 -1.48
CA LEU A 147 9.83 0.39 -2.82
C LEU A 147 10.74 -0.59 -3.56
N VAL A 148 12.05 -0.52 -3.31
CA VAL A 148 13.04 -1.38 -3.93
C VAL A 148 13.24 -2.67 -3.13
N TRP A 149 13.55 -2.59 -1.85
CA TRP A 149 13.96 -3.80 -1.11
C TRP A 149 12.78 -4.63 -0.58
N PHE A 150 11.60 -4.06 -0.42
CA PHE A 150 10.41 -4.75 0.10
C PHE A 150 9.34 -4.92 -0.97
N TRP A 151 8.88 -3.82 -1.57
CA TRP A 151 7.71 -3.85 -2.45
C TRP A 151 8.01 -4.41 -3.84
N LEU A 152 9.22 -4.21 -4.39
CA LEU A 152 9.61 -4.84 -5.64
C LEU A 152 9.55 -6.38 -5.54
N PRO A 153 10.22 -7.06 -4.58
CA PRO A 153 10.10 -8.51 -4.47
C PRO A 153 8.69 -8.96 -4.07
N ALA A 154 8.03 -8.27 -3.13
CA ALA A 154 6.69 -8.64 -2.68
C ALA A 154 5.63 -8.55 -3.79
N HIS A 155 5.67 -7.50 -4.62
CA HIS A 155 4.78 -7.36 -5.75
C HIS A 155 5.13 -8.33 -6.88
N THR A 156 6.40 -8.70 -7.07
CA THR A 156 6.77 -9.76 -8.03
C THR A 156 6.07 -11.06 -7.68
N ILE A 157 6.14 -11.49 -6.41
CA ILE A 157 5.41 -12.68 -5.93
C ILE A 157 3.90 -12.49 -6.11
N THR A 158 3.37 -11.30 -5.80
CA THR A 158 1.95 -10.99 -5.97
C THR A 158 1.51 -11.14 -7.43
N PHE A 159 2.30 -10.71 -8.40
CA PHE A 159 1.97 -10.80 -9.82
C PHE A 159 2.08 -12.22 -10.39
N MET A 160 2.76 -13.14 -9.70
CA MET A 160 2.74 -14.56 -10.03
C MET A 160 1.42 -15.24 -9.62
N LEU A 161 0.67 -14.64 -8.69
CA LEU A 161 -0.64 -15.17 -8.30
C LEU A 161 -1.70 -14.90 -9.37
N SER A 162 -2.75 -15.72 -9.36
CA SER A 162 -3.94 -15.48 -10.17
C SER A 162 -4.57 -14.11 -9.84
N PRO A 163 -5.15 -13.40 -10.83
CA PRO A 163 -5.65 -12.03 -10.68
C PRO A 163 -6.54 -11.80 -9.45
N GLU A 164 -7.41 -12.76 -9.13
CA GLU A 164 -8.36 -12.73 -8.02
C GLU A 164 -7.69 -12.62 -6.63
N TYR A 165 -6.46 -13.11 -6.49
CA TYR A 165 -5.72 -13.09 -5.22
C TYR A 165 -4.83 -11.87 -5.07
N ARG A 166 -4.54 -11.11 -6.13
CA ARG A 166 -3.52 -10.05 -6.10
C ARG A 166 -3.87 -8.90 -5.15
N VAL A 167 -5.12 -8.44 -5.19
CA VAL A 167 -5.63 -7.38 -4.29
C VAL A 167 -5.64 -7.87 -2.84
N PHE A 168 -6.01 -9.13 -2.62
CA PHE A 168 -6.00 -9.73 -1.28
C PHE A 168 -4.56 -9.86 -0.73
N MET A 169 -3.63 -10.34 -1.55
CA MET A 169 -2.21 -10.43 -1.20
C MET A 169 -1.63 -9.06 -0.87
N ALA A 170 -1.95 -8.03 -1.66
CA ALA A 170 -1.52 -6.66 -1.38
C ALA A 170 -2.04 -6.15 -0.02
N ALA A 171 -3.27 -6.50 0.36
CA ALA A 171 -3.79 -6.19 1.68
C ALA A 171 -3.02 -6.93 2.80
N LEU A 172 -2.68 -8.20 2.62
CA LEU A 172 -1.84 -8.94 3.58
C LEU A 172 -0.43 -8.35 3.72
N LEU A 173 0.16 -7.89 2.62
CA LEU A 173 1.49 -7.26 2.63
C LEU A 173 1.52 -5.99 3.49
N SER A 174 0.42 -5.25 3.59
CA SER A 174 0.31 -4.09 4.50
C SER A 174 0.48 -4.49 5.98
N ILE A 175 -0.06 -5.64 6.38
CA ILE A 175 0.10 -6.21 7.72
C ILE A 175 1.56 -6.64 7.91
N CYS A 176 2.12 -7.38 6.95
CA CYS A 176 3.51 -7.85 7.01
C CYS A 176 4.51 -6.70 7.16
N LEU A 177 4.38 -5.63 6.37
CA LEU A 177 5.27 -4.48 6.48
C LEU A 177 5.12 -3.77 7.83
N GLY A 178 3.88 -3.60 8.31
CA GLY A 178 3.61 -3.03 9.63
C GLY A 178 4.31 -3.81 10.75
N MET A 179 4.30 -5.14 10.69
CA MET A 179 5.00 -6.01 11.64
C MET A 179 6.52 -5.90 11.51
N ILE A 180 7.08 -5.93 10.29
CA ILE A 180 8.52 -5.82 10.05
C ILE A 180 9.05 -4.50 10.63
N LEU A 181 8.39 -3.37 10.34
CA LEU A 181 8.81 -2.07 10.84
C LEU A 181 8.65 -1.93 12.35
N ALA A 182 7.63 -2.57 12.94
CA ALA A 182 7.45 -2.64 14.38
C ALA A 182 8.63 -3.35 15.08
N LEU A 183 9.10 -4.46 14.50
CA LEU A 183 10.22 -5.24 15.02
C LEU A 183 11.58 -4.55 14.81
N MET A 184 11.73 -3.77 13.74
CA MET A 184 12.96 -3.02 13.44
C MET A 184 13.14 -1.76 14.29
N LYS A 185 12.12 -1.32 15.04
CA LYS A 185 12.22 -0.12 15.88
C LYS A 185 13.08 -0.44 17.11
N PRO A 186 14.20 0.27 17.35
CA PRO A 186 14.98 0.08 18.57
C PRO A 186 14.10 0.30 19.79
N ARG A 187 14.16 -0.61 20.77
CA ARG A 187 13.58 -0.32 22.09
C ARG A 187 14.33 0.90 22.64
N SER A 188 13.63 2.01 22.82
CA SER A 188 14.13 3.07 23.68
C SER A 188 14.16 2.49 25.09
N ASN A 189 15.35 2.10 25.56
CA ASN A 189 15.61 1.92 26.98
C ASN A 189 15.60 3.30 27.65
#